data_AF-A0A1C5RA55-F1
#
_entry.id   AF-A0A1C5RA55-F1
#
_cell.length_a   1.000
_cell.length_b   1.000
_cell.length_c   1.000
_cell.angle_alpha   90.00
_cell.angle_beta   90.00
_cell.angle_gamma   90.00
#
_symmetry.space_group_name_H-M   'P 1'
#
loop_
_entity.id
_entity.type
_entity.pdbx_description
1 polymer ?
#
loop_
_entity_poly.entity_id
_entity_poly.type
_entity_poly.pdbx_seq_one_letter_code
_entity_poly.pdbx_strand_id
1 'polypeptide(L)'
;MYNPNVSAGTEYSGTMNDQVFRYGKSQPLTPNAYKVTGKRFNGWNTKEDGSGTAYAADYSESKMTTDQGKTVNLYAQWVTCTHKAGTDHPGQITYTADDDADIITETCDCDAHTEKVTLKAATVYYDEKEHPATVTKSSEAFYATVSKVSYQYRKADSDQYGNMPAGESIPKSVGHYKATITAGNRTVSVEYEIKSQSAGSSIDAIAAKGQKFSAFTGENDVSISNDDAFTVQFSAMKLNTNFTTVPTLTVSSAFPVGTTIIMQTNGKYYWKKIGENSSTTEIGLSSFKEMGTKSTEFNYEDIKNQENQTYRFIVDFSKVKAGYSAGNLNCGLIYAYTDNPLTNSVNIGIVNAESFGLTAKAGSSITVTAPSMQSYNKWNNKSLVLELSSTDKTLPGDVSLTVTTGDKNQQYWPDSNGNFVIPLTWATSQDVNLTLNSDVAEAKGKAYQFQAKLYAGAKDGQALIAAGETDTGVTAESLSLTVAENTNPSLKITDTTGTHRLLTTKDSTLDLDVQWKNIDRSYTVSANIQKKTSQGYEGVLLQAAVSQGKNKFSLGGITGSGSYRLVITVTKDQRTVMEVPYYFIVQ
;
A
#
# COMPACT_ATOMS: atom_id res chain seq x y z
N MET A 1 4.96 46.83 -80.84
CA MET A 1 5.49 45.65 -80.15
C MET A 1 5.85 46.03 -78.72
N TYR A 2 5.61 45.13 -77.76
CA TYR A 2 5.92 45.35 -76.34
C TYR A 2 7.18 44.60 -75.93
N ASN A 3 8.15 45.32 -75.37
CA ASN A 3 9.41 44.77 -74.88
C ASN A 3 9.48 44.92 -73.35
N PRO A 4 9.73 43.84 -72.59
CA PRO A 4 9.82 43.88 -71.12
C PRO A 4 10.97 44.76 -70.61
N ASN A 5 11.96 45.09 -71.45
CA ASN A 5 13.06 46.00 -71.15
C ASN A 5 13.76 45.71 -69.81
N VAL A 6 14.24 44.47 -69.70
CA VAL A 6 14.97 43.98 -68.53
C VAL A 6 16.42 43.73 -68.91
N SER A 7 17.33 44.08 -68.01
CA SER A 7 18.76 43.80 -68.19
C SER A 7 19.04 42.30 -68.21
N ALA A 8 20.09 41.89 -68.92
CA ALA A 8 20.53 40.50 -68.95
C ALA A 8 20.76 39.96 -67.52
N GLY A 9 20.16 38.80 -67.22
CA GLY A 9 20.26 38.14 -65.91
C GLY A 9 19.16 38.52 -64.91
N THR A 10 18.29 39.49 -65.22
CA THR A 10 17.13 39.81 -64.36
C THR A 10 15.97 38.86 -64.65
N GLU A 11 15.43 38.23 -63.60
CA GLU A 11 14.24 37.37 -63.72
C GLU A 11 12.98 38.20 -63.98
N TYR A 12 12.22 37.79 -65.01
CA TYR A 12 10.91 38.35 -65.32
C TYR A 12 9.95 37.27 -65.83
N SER A 13 8.66 37.50 -65.69
CA SER A 13 7.61 36.63 -66.22
C SER A 13 6.57 37.43 -67.00
N GLY A 14 5.66 36.72 -67.70
CA GLY A 14 4.59 37.31 -68.48
C GLY A 14 4.91 37.45 -69.98
N THR A 15 3.86 37.58 -70.78
CA THR A 15 3.94 37.72 -72.24
C THR A 15 2.89 38.72 -72.70
N MET A 16 3.23 39.55 -73.69
CA MET A 16 2.32 40.54 -74.27
C MET A 16 2.22 40.33 -75.78
N ASN A 17 1.00 40.25 -76.29
CA ASN A 17 0.76 40.25 -77.74
C ASN A 17 0.92 41.65 -78.32
N ASP A 18 1.24 41.74 -79.61
CA ASP A 18 1.25 43.01 -80.33
C ASP A 18 -0.14 43.63 -80.39
N GLN A 19 -0.22 44.94 -80.09
CA GLN A 19 -1.44 45.72 -80.17
C GLN A 19 -1.50 46.51 -81.48
N VAL A 20 -2.63 46.43 -82.20
CA VAL A 20 -2.86 47.14 -83.47
C VAL A 20 -3.54 48.48 -83.21
N PHE A 21 -2.98 49.57 -83.75
CA PHE A 21 -3.56 50.93 -83.69
C PHE A 21 -4.07 51.37 -85.06
N ARG A 22 -5.24 52.06 -85.09
CA ARG A 22 -5.71 52.74 -86.30
C ARG A 22 -5.10 54.13 -86.38
N TYR A 23 -4.53 54.47 -87.54
CA TYR A 23 -3.88 55.76 -87.75
C TYR A 23 -4.79 56.94 -87.38
N GLY A 24 -4.28 57.88 -86.58
CA GLY A 24 -5.01 59.07 -86.14
C GLY A 24 -6.11 58.84 -85.10
N LYS A 25 -6.31 57.61 -84.61
CA LYS A 25 -7.29 57.30 -83.55
C LYS A 25 -6.57 57.03 -82.22
N SER A 26 -7.10 57.62 -81.16
CA SER A 26 -6.70 57.33 -79.78
C SER A 26 -7.32 56.00 -79.33
N GLN A 27 -6.56 55.20 -78.59
CA GLN A 27 -7.06 54.04 -77.86
C GLN A 27 -6.13 53.76 -76.66
N PRO A 28 -6.61 53.10 -75.60
CA PRO A 28 -5.76 52.72 -74.46
C PRO A 28 -4.73 51.65 -74.84
N LEU A 29 -3.59 51.64 -74.15
CA LEU A 29 -2.62 50.56 -74.26
C LEU A 29 -3.15 49.28 -73.60
N THR A 30 -2.77 48.12 -74.11
CA THR A 30 -2.99 46.85 -73.39
C THR A 30 -2.26 46.91 -72.04
N PRO A 31 -2.93 46.56 -70.91
CA PRO A 31 -2.30 46.52 -69.61
C PRO A 31 -1.05 45.64 -69.60
N ASN A 32 0.01 46.10 -68.93
CA ASN A 32 1.25 45.33 -68.85
C ASN A 32 1.04 43.99 -68.14
N ALA A 33 1.40 42.89 -68.80
CA ALA A 33 1.40 41.55 -68.24
C ALA A 33 2.78 41.07 -67.77
N TYR A 34 3.84 41.85 -68.03
CA TYR A 34 5.17 41.52 -67.53
C TYR A 34 5.27 41.77 -66.02
N LYS A 35 6.02 40.92 -65.32
CA LYS A 35 6.42 41.11 -63.91
C LYS A 35 7.93 40.97 -63.79
N VAL A 36 8.54 41.84 -62.99
CA VAL A 36 9.98 41.81 -62.70
C VAL A 36 10.17 41.78 -61.19
N THR A 37 10.88 40.76 -60.70
CA THR A 37 11.11 40.58 -59.26
C THR A 37 11.80 41.81 -58.67
N GLY A 38 11.23 42.35 -57.59
CA GLY A 38 11.73 43.53 -56.88
C GLY A 38 11.45 44.87 -57.56
N LYS A 39 10.73 44.90 -58.68
CA LYS A 39 10.43 46.14 -59.42
C LYS A 39 8.94 46.34 -59.67
N ARG A 40 8.58 47.60 -59.89
CA ARG A 40 7.25 48.01 -60.33
C ARG A 40 7.28 48.65 -61.69
N PHE A 41 6.21 48.41 -62.45
CA PHE A 41 6.03 49.00 -63.75
C PHE A 41 5.70 50.48 -63.60
N ASN A 42 6.56 51.35 -64.14
CA ASN A 42 6.43 52.80 -64.07
C ASN A 42 5.73 53.39 -65.31
N GLY A 43 5.77 52.67 -66.43
CA GLY A 43 5.15 53.09 -67.70
C GLY A 43 5.86 52.52 -68.91
N TRP A 44 5.39 52.84 -70.11
CA TRP A 44 6.04 52.48 -71.37
C TRP A 44 6.85 53.65 -71.94
N ASN A 45 7.93 53.38 -72.67
CA ASN A 45 8.66 54.41 -73.42
C ASN A 45 8.98 53.92 -74.84
N THR A 46 9.01 54.84 -75.82
CA THR A 46 9.40 54.53 -77.20
C THR A 46 10.89 54.20 -77.39
N LYS A 47 11.72 54.46 -76.38
CA LYS A 47 13.14 54.10 -76.33
C LYS A 47 13.46 53.30 -75.07
N GLU A 48 14.44 52.41 -75.21
CA GLU A 48 14.93 51.53 -74.14
C GLU A 48 15.45 52.33 -72.92
N ASP A 49 16.21 53.39 -73.19
CA ASP A 49 16.84 54.28 -72.20
C ASP A 49 15.87 55.27 -71.52
N GLY A 50 14.58 55.25 -71.87
CA GLY A 50 13.58 56.15 -71.33
C GLY A 50 13.59 57.57 -71.91
N SER A 51 14.48 57.91 -72.84
CA SER A 51 14.60 59.27 -73.42
C SER A 51 13.57 59.58 -74.51
N GLY A 52 12.71 58.62 -74.87
CA GLY A 52 11.67 58.77 -75.88
C GLY A 52 10.36 59.30 -75.30
N THR A 53 9.29 59.21 -76.08
CA THR A 53 7.93 59.51 -75.61
C THR A 53 7.51 58.51 -74.55
N ALA A 54 7.13 59.01 -73.37
CA ALA A 54 6.66 58.23 -72.23
C ALA A 54 5.13 58.09 -72.25
N TYR A 55 4.65 56.92 -71.85
CA TYR A 55 3.23 56.60 -71.67
C TYR A 55 3.02 56.08 -70.24
N ALA A 56 2.06 56.67 -69.54
CA ALA A 56 1.81 56.38 -68.14
C ALA A 56 1.29 54.95 -67.92
N ALA A 57 1.55 54.41 -66.72
CA ALA A 57 1.12 53.07 -66.31
C ALA A 57 -0.40 52.93 -66.06
N ASP A 58 -1.16 54.03 -66.13
CA ASP A 58 -2.62 54.03 -66.02
C ASP A 58 -3.33 53.63 -67.33
N TYR A 59 -2.56 53.40 -68.40
CA TYR A 59 -3.03 52.99 -69.71
C TYR A 59 -4.04 53.96 -70.34
N SER A 60 -4.03 55.21 -69.89
CA SER A 60 -4.91 56.27 -70.39
C SER A 60 -4.73 56.47 -71.91
N GLU A 61 -5.77 57.03 -72.53
CA GLU A 61 -5.88 57.22 -73.97
C GLU A 61 -4.59 57.74 -74.60
N SER A 62 -3.92 56.85 -75.34
CA SER A 62 -2.61 57.13 -75.93
C SER A 62 -2.79 57.40 -77.42
N LYS A 63 -2.47 58.62 -77.85
CA LYS A 63 -2.41 58.95 -79.27
C LYS A 63 -1.07 58.48 -79.84
N MET A 64 -1.05 57.35 -80.54
CA MET A 64 0.11 56.94 -81.31
C MET A 64 0.14 57.69 -82.65
N THR A 65 1.09 58.62 -82.82
CA THR A 65 1.29 59.35 -84.07
C THR A 65 2.50 58.80 -84.80
N THR A 66 2.29 57.88 -85.75
CA THR A 66 3.32 57.41 -86.67
C THR A 66 2.74 57.23 -88.06
N ASP A 67 3.57 57.35 -89.11
CA ASP A 67 3.16 57.15 -90.50
C ASP A 67 2.46 55.79 -90.69
N GLN A 68 1.49 55.75 -91.61
CA GLN A 68 0.73 54.54 -91.91
C GLN A 68 1.69 53.36 -92.25
N GLY A 69 1.57 52.27 -91.48
CA GLY A 69 2.36 51.05 -91.69
C GLY A 69 3.65 50.94 -90.86
N LYS A 70 3.92 51.86 -89.93
CA LYS A 70 5.08 51.77 -89.02
C LYS A 70 4.79 50.98 -87.74
N THR A 71 5.81 50.31 -87.23
CA THR A 71 5.80 49.62 -85.94
C THR A 71 6.45 50.50 -84.87
N VAL A 72 5.75 50.72 -83.75
CA VAL A 72 6.31 51.37 -82.56
C VAL A 72 6.72 50.30 -81.56
N ASN A 73 7.95 50.38 -81.07
CA ASN A 73 8.44 49.55 -79.96
C ASN A 73 8.21 50.28 -78.65
N LEU A 74 7.53 49.63 -77.71
CA LEU A 74 7.33 50.14 -76.36
C LEU A 74 8.18 49.32 -75.40
N TYR A 75 9.06 49.98 -74.69
CA TYR A 75 9.97 49.43 -73.69
C TYR A 75 9.40 49.73 -72.31
N ALA A 76 9.18 48.69 -71.50
CA ALA A 76 8.71 48.89 -70.13
C ALA A 76 9.76 49.66 -69.32
N GLN A 77 9.31 50.57 -68.48
CA GLN A 77 10.18 51.27 -67.54
C GLN A 77 9.87 50.77 -66.14
N TRP A 78 10.92 50.40 -65.41
CA TRP A 78 10.82 49.78 -64.10
C TRP A 78 11.48 50.63 -63.04
N VAL A 79 10.88 50.66 -61.86
CA VAL A 79 11.38 51.35 -60.67
C VAL A 79 11.48 50.35 -59.54
N THR A 80 12.49 50.50 -58.68
CA THR A 80 12.69 49.60 -57.53
C THR A 80 11.49 49.67 -56.60
N CYS A 81 10.95 48.53 -56.21
CA CYS A 81 9.89 48.48 -55.22
C CYS A 81 10.48 48.76 -53.84
N THR A 82 9.86 49.65 -53.07
CA THR A 82 10.31 49.96 -51.71
C THR A 82 9.81 48.96 -50.66
N HIS A 83 9.02 47.97 -51.07
CA HIS A 83 8.36 46.96 -50.23
C HIS A 83 7.53 47.56 -49.08
N LYS A 84 7.20 48.85 -49.14
CA LYS A 84 6.49 49.58 -48.09
C LYS A 84 5.26 50.25 -48.65
N ALA A 85 4.15 50.20 -47.92
CA ALA A 85 2.93 50.92 -48.30
C ALA A 85 3.12 52.44 -48.17
N GLY A 86 2.57 53.22 -49.11
CA GLY A 86 2.47 54.68 -49.01
C GLY A 86 3.73 55.51 -49.32
N THR A 87 4.77 54.90 -49.89
CA THR A 87 5.96 55.64 -50.39
C THR A 87 5.86 55.89 -51.90
N ASP A 88 6.82 56.61 -52.48
CA ASP A 88 7.04 56.59 -53.93
C ASP A 88 7.32 55.13 -54.36
N HIS A 89 6.63 54.66 -55.39
CA HIS A 89 6.62 53.27 -55.88
C HIS A 89 6.51 52.19 -54.79
N PRO A 90 5.39 52.13 -54.05
CA PRO A 90 5.23 51.26 -52.89
C PRO A 90 5.27 49.78 -53.29
N GLY A 91 5.28 48.87 -52.33
CA GLY A 91 4.86 47.47 -52.53
C GLY A 91 3.40 47.29 -52.13
N GLN A 92 2.68 46.33 -52.74
CA GLN A 92 1.38 45.92 -52.22
C GLN A 92 1.64 44.75 -51.29
N ILE A 93 1.52 45.04 -50.00
CA ILE A 93 1.78 44.07 -48.95
C ILE A 93 0.51 43.29 -48.66
N THR A 94 0.65 41.97 -48.66
CA THR A 94 -0.37 41.01 -48.25
C THR A 94 0.14 40.20 -47.07
N TYR A 95 -0.80 39.76 -46.25
CA TYR A 95 -0.52 38.92 -45.09
C TYR A 95 -1.26 37.60 -45.23
N THR A 96 -0.57 36.50 -44.92
CA THR A 96 -1.15 35.16 -44.81
C THR A 96 -0.85 34.60 -43.43
N ALA A 97 -1.83 33.94 -42.82
CA ALA A 97 -1.65 33.18 -41.59
C ALA A 97 -1.53 31.70 -41.94
N ASP A 98 -0.61 31.04 -41.25
CA ASP A 98 -0.47 29.59 -41.18
C ASP A 98 -0.70 29.21 -39.71
N ASP A 99 -1.94 28.79 -39.40
CA ASP A 99 -2.37 28.48 -38.03
C ASP A 99 -1.70 27.21 -37.51
N ASP A 100 -1.31 26.28 -38.38
CA ASP A 100 -0.63 25.03 -37.99
C ASP A 100 0.84 25.30 -37.64
N ALA A 101 1.46 26.25 -38.32
CA ALA A 101 2.85 26.66 -38.06
C ALA A 101 2.97 27.84 -37.09
N ASP A 102 1.86 28.41 -36.62
CA ASP A 102 1.81 29.63 -35.80
C ASP A 102 2.56 30.83 -36.43
N ILE A 103 2.47 30.98 -37.76
CA ILE A 103 3.22 31.95 -38.55
C ILE A 103 2.30 32.93 -39.27
N ILE A 104 2.63 34.22 -39.21
CA ILE A 104 2.12 35.21 -40.17
C ILE A 104 3.24 35.55 -41.15
N THR A 105 2.96 35.41 -42.44
CA THR A 105 3.89 35.79 -43.52
C THR A 105 3.42 37.09 -44.15
N GLU A 106 4.35 38.04 -44.27
CA GLU A 106 4.21 39.30 -44.98
C GLU A 106 4.90 39.15 -46.35
N THR A 107 4.15 39.35 -47.44
CA THR A 107 4.66 39.24 -48.81
C THR A 107 4.38 40.51 -49.60
N CYS A 108 5.32 40.92 -50.43
CA CYS A 108 5.09 41.98 -51.42
C CYS A 108 4.77 41.37 -52.79
N ASP A 109 3.82 41.96 -53.51
CA ASP A 109 3.44 41.58 -54.87
C ASP A 109 4.53 41.68 -55.95
N CYS A 110 5.69 42.28 -55.63
CA CYS A 110 6.88 42.30 -56.48
C CYS A 110 7.78 41.06 -56.30
N ASP A 111 7.39 40.08 -55.49
CA ASP A 111 8.05 38.79 -55.27
C ASP A 111 9.46 38.85 -54.63
N ALA A 112 9.99 40.02 -54.28
CA ALA A 112 11.32 40.18 -53.66
C ALA A 112 11.30 40.34 -52.12
N HIS A 113 10.12 40.40 -51.50
CA HIS A 113 9.97 40.58 -50.06
C HIS A 113 9.07 39.49 -49.48
N THR A 114 9.61 38.73 -48.54
CA THR A 114 8.86 37.71 -47.80
C THR A 114 9.46 37.62 -46.41
N GLU A 115 8.73 38.11 -45.42
CA GLU A 115 9.13 38.11 -44.02
C GLU A 115 8.08 37.40 -43.18
N LYS A 116 8.49 36.87 -42.03
CA LYS A 116 7.66 36.05 -41.15
C LYS A 116 7.73 36.53 -39.72
N VAL A 117 6.62 36.37 -39.02
CA VAL A 117 6.59 36.40 -37.55
C VAL A 117 6.04 35.07 -37.06
N THR A 118 6.71 34.48 -36.09
CA THR A 118 6.35 33.19 -35.48
C THR A 118 5.98 33.40 -34.01
N LEU A 119 4.87 32.80 -33.59
CA LEU A 119 4.47 32.71 -32.19
C LEU A 119 4.82 31.31 -31.67
N LYS A 120 5.48 31.19 -30.52
CA LYS A 120 5.78 29.90 -29.89
C LYS A 120 5.49 29.92 -28.40
N ALA A 121 4.96 28.83 -27.88
CA ALA A 121 4.83 28.61 -26.45
C ALA A 121 5.27 27.18 -26.09
N ALA A 122 5.67 26.97 -24.84
CA ALA A 122 6.08 25.66 -24.34
C ALA A 122 5.11 25.18 -23.27
N THR A 123 4.71 23.91 -23.35
CA THR A 123 4.02 23.26 -22.24
C THR A 123 5.04 22.95 -21.15
N VAL A 124 4.76 23.40 -19.93
CA VAL A 124 5.69 23.34 -18.79
C VAL A 124 4.98 22.79 -17.55
N TYR A 125 5.76 22.44 -16.53
CA TYR A 125 5.24 22.19 -15.19
C TYR A 125 5.27 23.50 -14.40
N TYR A 126 4.27 23.68 -13.53
CA TYR A 126 4.18 24.84 -12.65
C TYR A 126 5.45 25.01 -11.80
N ASP A 127 6.08 26.18 -11.88
CA ASP A 127 7.34 26.51 -11.19
C ASP A 127 7.31 27.90 -10.52
N GLU A 128 6.10 28.45 -10.32
CA GLU A 128 5.83 29.78 -9.76
C GLU A 128 6.35 30.97 -10.60
N LYS A 129 6.85 30.72 -11.82
CA LYS A 129 7.30 31.76 -12.75
C LYS A 129 6.27 32.02 -13.84
N GLU A 130 6.42 33.18 -14.47
CA GLU A 130 5.66 33.55 -15.65
C GLU A 130 6.22 32.84 -16.89
N HIS A 131 5.33 32.32 -17.74
CA HIS A 131 5.66 31.58 -18.96
C HIS A 131 5.03 32.27 -20.18
N PRO A 132 5.60 33.40 -20.65
CA PRO A 132 5.10 34.10 -21.82
C PRO A 132 5.37 33.33 -23.11
N ALA A 133 4.45 33.43 -24.07
CA ALA A 133 4.71 33.03 -25.44
C ALA A 133 5.73 33.98 -26.09
N THR A 134 6.61 33.41 -26.92
CA THR A 134 7.69 34.11 -27.58
C THR A 134 7.29 34.49 -29.01
N VAL A 135 7.51 35.75 -29.37
CA VAL A 135 7.29 36.27 -30.73
C VAL A 135 8.65 36.49 -31.39
N THR A 136 8.89 35.84 -32.52
CA THR A 136 10.15 35.96 -33.27
C THR A 136 9.87 36.46 -34.68
N LYS A 137 10.56 37.52 -35.11
CA LYS A 137 10.55 38.00 -36.51
C LYS A 137 11.72 37.37 -37.27
N SER A 138 11.53 37.06 -38.55
CA SER A 138 12.61 36.59 -39.43
C SER A 138 13.68 37.65 -39.63
N SER A 139 13.29 38.92 -39.69
CA SER A 139 14.19 40.07 -39.75
C SER A 139 13.49 41.36 -39.29
N GLU A 140 14.24 42.45 -39.22
CA GLU A 140 13.70 43.80 -38.98
C GLU A 140 12.88 44.34 -40.16
N ALA A 141 12.95 43.70 -41.34
CA ALA A 141 12.22 44.11 -42.53
C ALA A 141 10.73 43.72 -42.49
N PHE A 142 10.25 43.01 -41.46
CA PHE A 142 8.82 42.78 -41.26
C PHE A 142 8.12 44.09 -40.84
N TYR A 143 7.35 44.68 -41.76
CA TYR A 143 6.87 46.06 -41.64
C TYR A 143 5.59 46.21 -40.82
N ALA A 144 4.73 45.19 -40.78
CA ALA A 144 3.55 45.23 -39.94
C ALA A 144 3.89 45.39 -38.45
N THR A 145 3.14 46.26 -37.77
CA THR A 145 3.10 46.30 -36.32
C THR A 145 2.53 44.99 -35.80
N VAL A 146 3.29 44.28 -34.97
CA VAL A 146 2.83 43.08 -34.28
C VAL A 146 2.20 43.51 -32.96
N SER A 147 0.99 43.03 -32.68
CA SER A 147 0.31 43.30 -31.41
C SER A 147 1.12 42.75 -30.23
N LYS A 148 0.84 43.27 -29.02
CA LYS A 148 1.23 42.53 -27.80
C LYS A 148 0.54 41.16 -27.82
N VAL A 149 1.20 40.16 -27.25
CA VAL A 149 0.60 38.84 -27.05
C VAL A 149 -0.58 39.00 -26.09
N SER A 150 -1.77 38.56 -26.53
CA SER A 150 -2.94 38.43 -25.66
C SER A 150 -3.08 36.98 -25.21
N TYR A 151 -3.52 36.79 -23.97
CA TYR A 151 -3.69 35.46 -23.38
C TYR A 151 -5.14 35.24 -22.98
N GLN A 152 -5.61 34.02 -23.20
CA GLN A 152 -6.85 33.51 -22.66
C GLN A 152 -6.56 32.26 -21.82
N TYR A 153 -7.40 32.00 -20.82
CA TYR A 153 -7.24 30.90 -19.87
C TYR A 153 -8.45 29.99 -19.85
N ARG A 154 -8.22 28.69 -19.69
CA ARG A 154 -9.26 27.73 -19.29
C ARG A 154 -8.72 26.73 -18.27
N LYS A 155 -9.61 26.28 -17.39
CA LYS A 155 -9.37 25.13 -16.51
C LYS A 155 -9.39 23.83 -17.31
N ALA A 156 -8.76 22.79 -16.76
CA ALA A 156 -8.69 21.47 -17.42
C ALA A 156 -10.07 20.81 -17.63
N ASP A 157 -11.06 21.15 -16.81
CA ASP A 157 -12.44 20.66 -16.89
C ASP A 157 -13.36 21.55 -17.77
N SER A 158 -12.80 22.55 -18.45
CA SER A 158 -13.53 23.48 -19.30
C SER A 158 -13.06 23.41 -20.75
N ASP A 159 -14.01 23.39 -21.69
CA ASP A 159 -13.73 23.47 -23.11
C ASP A 159 -13.64 24.92 -23.64
N GLN A 160 -14.00 25.90 -22.82
CA GLN A 160 -14.09 27.30 -23.24
C GLN A 160 -12.97 28.14 -22.61
N TYR A 161 -12.24 28.86 -23.47
CA TYR A 161 -11.28 29.88 -23.08
C TYR A 161 -12.00 31.17 -22.65
N GLY A 162 -11.58 31.69 -21.50
CA GLY A 162 -12.10 32.92 -20.91
C GLY A 162 -10.98 33.88 -20.48
N ASN A 163 -11.30 34.73 -19.52
CA ASN A 163 -10.36 35.70 -18.97
C ASN A 163 -9.24 35.03 -18.19
N MET A 164 -8.08 35.67 -18.18
CA MET A 164 -6.94 35.29 -17.35
C MET A 164 -7.31 35.22 -15.86
N PRO A 165 -6.63 34.38 -15.06
CA PRO A 165 -6.80 34.36 -13.61
C PRO A 165 -6.63 35.76 -13.00
N ALA A 166 -7.36 36.03 -11.91
CA ALA A 166 -7.34 37.35 -11.28
C ALA A 166 -5.92 37.74 -10.84
N GLY A 167 -5.44 38.90 -11.29
CA GLY A 167 -4.09 39.38 -11.00
C GLY A 167 -3.00 38.88 -11.95
N GLU A 168 -3.32 38.02 -12.93
CA GLU A 168 -2.37 37.52 -13.92
C GLU A 168 -2.54 38.22 -15.29
N SER A 169 -1.45 38.76 -15.82
CA SER A 169 -1.38 39.29 -17.19
C SER A 169 -0.51 38.43 -18.11
N ILE A 170 0.34 37.57 -17.53
CA ILE A 170 1.16 36.57 -18.21
C ILE A 170 0.85 35.20 -17.55
N PRO A 171 0.74 34.11 -18.32
CA PRO A 171 0.46 32.78 -17.78
C PRO A 171 1.44 32.36 -16.69
N LYS A 172 0.89 32.03 -15.51
CA LYS A 172 1.65 31.56 -14.35
C LYS A 172 0.97 30.37 -13.67
N SER A 173 -0.35 30.43 -13.47
CA SER A 173 -1.11 29.37 -12.79
C SER A 173 -1.26 28.08 -13.61
N VAL A 174 -1.66 27.00 -12.95
CA VAL A 174 -1.98 25.73 -13.62
C VAL A 174 -3.23 25.87 -14.51
N GLY A 175 -3.15 25.36 -15.73
CA GLY A 175 -4.26 25.26 -16.67
C GLY A 175 -3.82 25.37 -18.13
N HIS A 176 -4.79 25.55 -19.02
CA HIS A 176 -4.52 25.70 -20.44
C HIS A 176 -4.63 27.16 -20.85
N TYR A 177 -3.71 27.55 -21.72
CA TYR A 177 -3.54 28.92 -22.19
C TYR A 177 -3.60 28.96 -23.71
N LYS A 178 -4.14 30.06 -24.23
CA LYS A 178 -4.13 30.39 -25.65
C LYS A 178 -3.50 31.75 -25.81
N ALA A 179 -2.31 31.78 -26.40
CA ALA A 179 -1.60 33.01 -26.73
C ALA A 179 -1.94 33.42 -28.16
N THR A 180 -2.21 34.70 -28.39
CA THR A 180 -2.65 35.22 -29.70
C THR A 180 -1.88 36.48 -30.07
N ILE A 181 -1.48 36.58 -31.34
CA ILE A 181 -0.93 37.81 -31.92
C ILE A 181 -1.66 38.17 -33.20
N THR A 182 -1.69 39.46 -33.51
CA THR A 182 -2.18 40.01 -34.78
C THR A 182 -1.07 40.81 -35.44
N ALA A 183 -0.88 40.60 -36.74
CA ALA A 183 -0.01 41.41 -37.59
C ALA A 183 -0.70 41.70 -38.92
N GLY A 184 -0.73 42.96 -39.33
CA GLY A 184 -1.54 43.40 -40.46
C GLY A 184 -3.03 43.15 -40.18
N ASN A 185 -3.69 42.37 -41.04
CA ASN A 185 -5.08 41.96 -40.89
C ASN A 185 -5.24 40.46 -40.58
N ARG A 186 -4.19 39.81 -40.08
CA ARG A 186 -4.15 38.38 -39.78
C ARG A 186 -3.83 38.15 -38.31
N THR A 187 -4.32 37.01 -37.81
CA THR A 187 -4.18 36.58 -36.43
C THR A 187 -3.74 35.12 -36.43
N VAL A 188 -2.85 34.75 -35.51
CA VAL A 188 -2.47 33.35 -35.21
C VAL A 188 -2.50 33.14 -33.71
N SER A 189 -2.77 31.91 -33.27
CA SER A 189 -2.86 31.56 -31.86
C SER A 189 -2.22 30.21 -31.56
N VAL A 190 -1.39 30.15 -30.53
CA VAL A 190 -0.80 28.90 -30.02
C VAL A 190 -1.45 28.49 -28.69
N GLU A 191 -1.79 27.22 -28.55
CA GLU A 191 -2.32 26.64 -27.31
C GLU A 191 -1.23 25.86 -26.57
N TYR A 192 -1.15 26.03 -25.25
CA TYR A 192 -0.18 25.34 -24.40
C TYR A 192 -0.74 25.16 -22.98
N GLU A 193 -0.04 24.36 -22.17
CA GLU A 193 -0.47 24.03 -20.82
C GLU A 193 0.62 24.33 -19.79
N ILE A 194 0.23 24.87 -18.65
CA ILE A 194 1.03 24.83 -17.43
C ILE A 194 0.44 23.71 -16.58
N LYS A 195 1.13 22.57 -16.57
CA LYS A 195 0.71 21.35 -15.88
C LYS A 195 0.92 21.50 -14.37
N SER A 196 0.02 20.90 -13.58
CA SER A 196 0.33 20.67 -12.17
C SER A 196 1.57 19.79 -12.07
N GLN A 197 2.35 19.95 -11.01
CA GLN A 197 3.56 19.15 -10.84
C GLN A 197 3.28 17.66 -10.63
N SER A 198 2.08 17.30 -10.17
CA SER A 198 1.62 15.93 -10.06
C SER A 198 0.93 15.41 -11.32
N ALA A 199 0.85 16.20 -12.40
CA ALA A 199 0.12 15.82 -13.60
C ALA A 199 0.66 14.51 -14.20
N GLY A 200 -0.24 13.52 -14.31
CA GLY A 200 0.06 12.18 -14.80
C GLY A 200 0.57 11.20 -13.74
N SER A 201 0.92 11.68 -12.54
CA SER A 201 1.34 10.85 -11.41
C SER A 201 0.15 10.44 -10.54
N SER A 202 0.24 9.27 -9.90
CA SER A 202 -0.79 8.78 -8.98
C SER A 202 -0.17 7.99 -7.83
N ILE A 203 -0.93 7.80 -6.75
CA ILE A 203 -0.62 6.85 -5.69
C ILE A 203 -1.82 5.91 -5.56
N ASP A 204 -1.61 4.61 -5.73
CA ASP A 204 -2.59 3.60 -5.38
C ASP A 204 -2.32 3.12 -3.95
N ALA A 205 -3.38 2.91 -3.17
CA ALA A 205 -3.27 2.49 -1.78
C ALA A 205 -4.14 1.26 -1.51
N ILE A 206 -3.56 0.23 -0.91
CA ILE A 206 -4.27 -0.99 -0.48
C ILE A 206 -3.89 -1.35 0.95
N ALA A 207 -4.80 -1.97 1.68
CA ALA A 207 -4.57 -2.40 3.05
C ALA A 207 -5.08 -3.83 3.27
N ALA A 208 -4.54 -4.51 4.28
CA ALA A 208 -5.00 -5.82 4.73
C ALA A 208 -4.71 -6.02 6.22
N LYS A 209 -5.50 -6.89 6.87
CA LYS A 209 -5.25 -7.30 8.26
C LYS A 209 -3.96 -8.14 8.39
N GLY A 210 -3.24 -7.94 9.48
CA GLY A 210 -2.04 -8.70 9.84
C GLY A 210 -0.77 -8.21 9.15
N GLN A 211 0.32 -8.96 9.36
CA GLN A 211 1.64 -8.68 8.76
C GLN A 211 1.75 -9.37 7.39
N LYS A 212 1.91 -8.60 6.30
CA LYS A 212 2.10 -9.12 4.94
C LYS A 212 3.49 -8.75 4.42
N PHE A 213 4.42 -9.70 4.43
CA PHE A 213 5.78 -9.50 3.88
C PHE A 213 5.87 -9.79 2.37
N SER A 214 4.86 -10.45 1.81
CA SER A 214 4.72 -10.77 0.39
C SER A 214 3.59 -9.97 -0.26
N ALA A 215 3.50 -10.02 -1.59
CA ALA A 215 2.38 -9.41 -2.32
C ALA A 215 1.03 -9.89 -1.78
N PHE A 216 0.06 -8.97 -1.74
CA PHE A 216 -1.28 -9.22 -1.23
C PHE A 216 -2.30 -8.38 -2.01
N THR A 217 -3.56 -8.82 -1.98
CA THR A 217 -4.70 -8.07 -2.51
C THR A 217 -5.31 -7.23 -1.40
N GLY A 218 -5.74 -6.01 -1.71
CA GLY A 218 -6.43 -5.15 -0.75
C GLY A 218 -7.74 -5.78 -0.25
N GLU A 219 -8.03 -5.57 1.02
CA GLU A 219 -9.29 -5.93 1.66
C GLU A 219 -10.20 -4.69 1.75
N ASN A 220 -11.50 -4.88 1.53
CA ASN A 220 -12.49 -3.82 1.76
C ASN A 220 -12.71 -3.72 3.28
N ASP A 221 -12.60 -2.52 3.84
CA ASP A 221 -12.82 -2.22 5.27
C ASP A 221 -11.91 -3.02 6.23
N VAL A 222 -10.63 -2.63 6.32
CA VAL A 222 -9.69 -3.25 7.25
C VAL A 222 -9.95 -2.79 8.68
N SER A 223 -10.34 -3.72 9.56
CA SER A 223 -10.47 -3.47 11.01
C SER A 223 -9.63 -4.43 11.83
N ILE A 224 -8.88 -3.90 12.79
CA ILE A 224 -7.98 -4.66 13.68
C ILE A 224 -8.18 -4.30 15.14
N SER A 225 -7.83 -5.22 16.04
CA SER A 225 -7.75 -4.93 17.46
C SER A 225 -6.55 -4.03 17.77
N ASN A 226 -6.63 -3.27 18.85
CA ASN A 226 -5.56 -2.35 19.30
C ASN A 226 -4.27 -3.04 19.79
N ASP A 227 -4.19 -4.37 19.72
CA ASP A 227 -3.01 -5.21 19.98
C ASP A 227 -2.63 -6.13 18.80
N ASP A 228 -3.27 -5.94 17.64
CA ASP A 228 -3.00 -6.63 16.38
C ASP A 228 -2.01 -5.84 15.49
N ALA A 229 -1.76 -6.36 14.29
CA ALA A 229 -1.00 -5.68 13.25
C ALA A 229 -1.85 -5.51 11.98
N PHE A 230 -1.48 -4.54 11.14
CA PHE A 230 -2.03 -4.36 9.80
C PHE A 230 -0.92 -4.03 8.81
N THR A 231 -1.23 -4.18 7.52
CA THR A 231 -0.29 -3.81 6.44
C THR A 231 -0.97 -2.87 5.46
N VAL A 232 -0.26 -1.82 5.06
CA VAL A 232 -0.65 -0.89 3.99
C VAL A 232 0.42 -0.89 2.92
N GLN A 233 0.02 -0.84 1.65
CA GLN A 233 0.94 -0.65 0.54
C GLN A 233 0.50 0.57 -0.28
N PHE A 234 1.47 1.44 -0.56
CA PHE A 234 1.31 2.58 -1.46
C PHE A 234 2.17 2.34 -2.70
N SER A 235 1.56 2.50 -3.88
CA SER A 235 2.22 2.35 -5.17
C SER A 235 2.14 3.68 -5.91
N ALA A 236 3.22 4.46 -5.83
CA ALA A 236 3.36 5.70 -6.56
C ALA A 236 3.79 5.40 -8.00
N MET A 237 3.07 5.95 -8.97
CA MET A 237 3.26 5.66 -10.40
C MET A 237 3.48 6.94 -11.19
N LYS A 238 4.31 6.84 -12.24
CA LYS A 238 4.64 7.94 -13.16
C LYS A 238 5.11 9.20 -12.43
N LEU A 239 5.91 9.04 -11.37
CA LEU A 239 6.57 10.14 -10.69
C LEU A 239 7.53 10.83 -11.67
N ASN A 240 7.51 12.16 -11.66
CA ASN A 240 8.43 12.98 -12.47
C ASN A 240 9.53 13.60 -11.57
N THR A 241 10.46 14.32 -12.18
CA THR A 241 11.63 14.91 -11.49
C THR A 241 11.30 16.04 -10.51
N ASN A 242 10.05 16.48 -10.42
CA ASN A 242 9.65 17.55 -9.50
C ASN A 242 9.53 17.05 -8.04
N PHE A 243 9.38 15.74 -7.82
CA PHE A 243 9.26 15.12 -6.49
C PHE A 243 10.61 14.94 -5.78
N THR A 244 11.22 16.06 -5.40
CA THR A 244 12.57 16.11 -4.79
C THR A 244 12.57 15.93 -3.27
N THR A 245 11.43 16.13 -2.61
CA THR A 245 11.30 15.99 -1.16
C THR A 245 11.09 14.53 -0.77
N VAL A 246 11.63 14.13 0.39
CA VAL A 246 11.42 12.79 0.94
C VAL A 246 9.93 12.61 1.25
N PRO A 247 9.29 11.51 0.84
CA PRO A 247 7.89 11.26 1.17
C PRO A 247 7.65 11.13 2.67
N THR A 248 6.41 11.36 3.08
CA THR A 248 5.98 11.30 4.48
C THR A 248 4.80 10.35 4.63
N LEU A 249 4.93 9.39 5.55
CA LEU A 249 3.80 8.59 6.02
C LEU A 249 2.97 9.44 6.97
N THR A 250 1.68 9.58 6.71
CA THR A 250 0.76 10.37 7.51
C THR A 250 -0.30 9.51 8.17
N VAL A 251 -0.75 9.93 9.36
CA VAL A 251 -1.82 9.27 10.10
C VAL A 251 -2.76 10.29 10.74
N SER A 252 -4.07 10.03 10.74
CA SER A 252 -5.06 10.93 11.36
C SER A 252 -4.92 11.07 12.88
N SER A 253 -4.27 10.11 13.53
CA SER A 253 -3.92 10.16 14.95
C SER A 253 -2.55 9.53 15.15
N ALA A 254 -1.76 10.06 16.08
CA ALA A 254 -0.42 9.55 16.34
C ALA A 254 -0.47 8.07 16.73
N PHE A 255 0.49 7.30 16.21
CA PHE A 255 0.66 5.92 16.64
C PHE A 255 1.00 5.86 18.13
N PRO A 256 0.50 4.85 18.86
CA PRO A 256 0.79 4.73 20.28
C PRO A 256 2.24 4.31 20.52
N VAL A 257 2.75 4.66 21.69
CA VAL A 257 4.08 4.25 22.17
C VAL A 257 4.20 2.73 22.14
N GLY A 258 5.33 2.23 21.66
CA GLY A 258 5.58 0.80 21.51
C GLY A 258 5.25 0.26 20.11
N THR A 259 4.55 1.02 19.27
CA THR A 259 4.32 0.67 17.86
C THR A 259 5.63 0.46 17.14
N THR A 260 5.72 -0.65 16.39
CA THR A 260 6.82 -0.92 15.47
C THR A 260 6.30 -0.87 14.04
N ILE A 261 6.97 -0.11 13.18
CA ILE A 261 6.63 0.02 11.77
C ILE A 261 7.78 -0.55 10.96
N ILE A 262 7.49 -1.50 10.08
CA ILE A 262 8.45 -2.05 9.11
C ILE A 262 8.03 -1.53 7.73
N MET A 263 8.93 -0.82 7.06
CA MET A 263 8.78 -0.38 5.69
C MET A 263 9.58 -1.29 4.76
N GLN A 264 8.93 -1.85 3.74
CA GLN A 264 9.59 -2.54 2.64
C GLN A 264 9.54 -1.66 1.39
N THR A 265 10.68 -1.47 0.75
CA THR A 265 10.78 -0.78 -0.55
C THR A 265 12.05 -1.23 -1.28
N ASN A 266 11.99 -1.32 -2.61
CA ASN A 266 13.10 -1.74 -3.47
C ASN A 266 13.88 -2.99 -2.99
N GLY A 267 13.14 -4.02 -2.53
CA GLY A 267 13.72 -5.28 -2.04
C GLY A 267 14.41 -5.20 -0.67
N LYS A 268 14.42 -4.04 -0.01
CA LYS A 268 15.01 -3.82 1.31
C LYS A 268 13.94 -3.63 2.38
N TYR A 269 14.35 -3.80 3.63
CA TYR A 269 13.51 -3.62 4.81
C TYR A 269 14.11 -2.58 5.74
N TYR A 270 13.25 -1.69 6.22
CA TYR A 270 13.57 -0.64 7.15
C TYR A 270 12.59 -0.66 8.30
N TRP A 271 12.97 -0.15 9.46
CA TRP A 271 12.12 -0.15 10.64
C TRP A 271 12.18 1.17 11.39
N LYS A 272 11.09 1.46 12.11
CA LYS A 272 10.98 2.57 13.05
C LYS A 272 10.16 2.13 14.25
N LYS A 273 10.60 2.48 15.46
CA LYS A 273 9.83 2.29 16.70
C LYS A 273 9.35 3.63 17.24
N ILE A 274 8.08 3.69 17.65
CA ILE A 274 7.47 4.89 18.22
C ILE A 274 7.79 4.93 19.73
N GLY A 275 8.52 5.98 20.14
CA GLY A 275 8.96 6.20 21.52
C GLY A 275 8.00 7.03 22.37
N GLU A 276 8.27 7.14 23.66
CA GLU A 276 7.38 7.77 24.68
C GLU A 276 6.99 9.23 24.39
N ASN A 277 7.84 9.98 23.69
CA ASN A 277 7.62 11.40 23.36
C ASN A 277 7.18 11.63 21.91
N SER A 278 6.82 10.58 21.17
CA SER A 278 6.46 10.67 19.75
C SER A 278 4.95 10.89 19.60
N SER A 279 4.53 12.14 19.43
CA SER A 279 3.13 12.52 19.16
C SER A 279 2.86 12.88 17.69
N THR A 280 3.80 12.59 16.79
CA THR A 280 3.71 13.05 15.40
C THR A 280 2.69 12.24 14.61
N THR A 281 1.84 12.94 13.86
CA THR A 281 0.95 12.39 12.84
C THR A 281 1.64 12.24 11.49
N GLU A 282 2.89 12.67 11.40
CA GLU A 282 3.72 12.66 10.21
C GLU A 282 5.05 11.99 10.52
N ILE A 283 5.45 11.06 9.66
CA ILE A 283 6.67 10.28 9.78
C ILE A 283 7.39 10.33 8.44
N GLY A 284 8.41 11.19 8.33
CA GLY A 284 9.28 11.23 7.16
C GLY A 284 9.99 9.89 6.95
N LEU A 285 10.00 9.39 5.72
CA LEU A 285 10.55 8.06 5.42
C LEU A 285 12.07 7.98 5.70
N SER A 286 12.78 9.10 5.66
CA SER A 286 14.22 9.18 6.03
C SER A 286 14.49 8.75 7.47
N SER A 287 13.49 8.80 8.35
CA SER A 287 13.64 8.41 9.76
C SER A 287 13.60 6.90 10.02
N PHE A 288 13.46 6.09 8.97
CA PHE A 288 13.47 4.63 9.05
C PHE A 288 14.91 4.09 8.90
N LYS A 289 15.25 3.09 9.71
CA LYS A 289 16.59 2.47 9.74
C LYS A 289 16.60 1.13 9.00
N GLU A 290 17.59 0.88 8.16
CA GLU A 290 17.74 -0.37 7.42
C GLU A 290 17.95 -1.54 8.39
N MET A 291 17.12 -2.58 8.26
CA MET A 291 17.21 -3.77 9.10
C MET A 291 18.52 -4.53 8.84
N GLY A 292 19.14 -5.03 9.90
CA GLY A 292 20.43 -5.74 9.83
C GLY A 292 21.66 -4.83 9.80
N THR A 293 21.47 -3.51 9.78
CA THR A 293 22.57 -2.53 9.87
C THR A 293 22.59 -1.84 11.23
N LYS A 294 23.75 -1.27 11.62
CA LYS A 294 23.88 -0.57 12.91
C LYS A 294 23.33 0.86 12.88
N SER A 295 23.27 1.49 11.71
CA SER A 295 22.99 2.94 11.63
C SER A 295 22.53 3.45 10.25
N THR A 296 22.33 2.59 9.24
CA THR A 296 21.96 3.08 7.91
C THR A 296 20.50 3.51 7.91
N GLU A 297 20.22 4.73 7.49
CA GLU A 297 18.87 5.28 7.34
C GLU A 297 18.41 5.17 5.88
N PHE A 298 17.10 5.23 5.67
CA PHE A 298 16.53 5.26 4.32
C PHE A 298 16.96 6.54 3.60
N ASN A 299 17.64 6.37 2.46
CA ASN A 299 18.08 7.47 1.60
C ASN A 299 17.19 7.57 0.37
N TYR A 300 16.37 8.62 0.29
CA TYR A 300 15.48 8.83 -0.84
C TYR A 300 16.23 9.17 -2.14
N GLU A 301 17.45 9.73 -2.04
CA GLU A 301 18.28 10.06 -3.20
C GLU A 301 18.57 8.83 -4.10
N ASP A 302 18.59 7.63 -3.51
CA ASP A 302 18.84 6.38 -4.23
C ASP A 302 17.70 5.99 -5.17
N ILE A 303 16.48 6.50 -4.92
CA ILE A 303 15.27 6.10 -5.64
C ILE A 303 14.45 7.26 -6.21
N LYS A 304 14.76 8.52 -5.90
CA LYS A 304 13.95 9.71 -6.28
C LYS A 304 13.69 9.86 -7.78
N ASN A 305 14.57 9.32 -8.63
CA ASN A 305 14.44 9.39 -10.09
C ASN A 305 13.64 8.21 -10.68
N GLN A 306 13.18 7.27 -9.85
CA GLN A 306 12.36 6.15 -10.30
C GLN A 306 10.92 6.63 -10.53
N GLU A 307 10.42 6.37 -11.73
CA GLU A 307 9.03 6.73 -12.11
C GLU A 307 7.99 5.94 -11.30
N ASN A 308 8.33 4.73 -10.84
CA ASN A 308 7.43 3.89 -10.07
C ASN A 308 8.09 3.45 -8.77
N GLN A 309 7.41 3.69 -7.64
CA GLN A 309 7.92 3.38 -6.31
C GLN A 309 6.84 2.71 -5.48
N THR A 310 7.19 1.64 -4.78
CA THR A 310 6.27 0.92 -3.90
C THR A 310 6.83 0.92 -2.48
N TYR A 311 5.98 1.30 -1.53
CA TYR A 311 6.25 1.21 -0.11
C TYR A 311 5.20 0.35 0.55
N ARG A 312 5.63 -0.65 1.30
CA ARG A 312 4.74 -1.46 2.13
C ARG A 312 5.08 -1.24 3.60
N PHE A 313 4.10 -0.78 4.36
CA PHE A 313 4.22 -0.52 5.79
C PHE A 313 3.46 -1.60 6.56
N ILE A 314 4.20 -2.40 7.32
CA ILE A 314 3.66 -3.32 8.31
C ILE A 314 3.69 -2.57 9.65
N VAL A 315 2.52 -2.33 10.22
CA VAL A 315 2.35 -1.60 11.47
C VAL A 315 1.90 -2.58 12.56
N ASP A 316 2.68 -2.69 13.62
CA ASP A 316 2.53 -3.70 14.67
C ASP A 316 2.28 -3.04 16.03
N PHE A 317 1.11 -3.33 16.62
CA PHE A 317 0.70 -2.86 17.95
C PHE A 317 0.90 -3.90 19.06
N SER A 318 1.53 -5.05 18.81
CA SER A 318 1.71 -6.13 19.79
C SER A 318 2.53 -5.75 21.04
N LYS A 319 3.24 -4.62 21.00
CA LYS A 319 4.03 -4.06 22.12
C LYS A 319 3.48 -2.73 22.65
N VAL A 320 2.30 -2.33 22.20
CA VAL A 320 1.61 -1.13 22.66
C VAL A 320 1.02 -1.36 24.04
N LYS A 321 1.06 -0.33 24.89
CA LYS A 321 0.44 -0.34 26.22
C LYS A 321 -1.09 -0.34 26.13
N ALA A 322 -1.78 -1.06 27.02
CA ALA A 322 -3.23 -1.07 27.12
C ALA A 322 -3.85 0.33 27.14
N GLY A 323 -5.00 0.46 26.48
CA GLY A 323 -5.83 1.66 26.48
C GLY A 323 -5.74 2.53 25.22
N TYR A 324 -4.96 2.14 24.20
CA TYR A 324 -5.01 2.85 22.92
C TYR A 324 -6.34 2.59 22.19
N SER A 325 -7.03 3.65 21.80
CA SER A 325 -8.20 3.58 20.92
C SER A 325 -8.20 4.78 19.98
N ALA A 326 -8.22 4.53 18.67
CA ALA A 326 -8.31 5.59 17.65
C ALA A 326 -9.65 5.60 16.91
N GLY A 327 -10.48 4.55 17.05
CA GLY A 327 -11.72 4.38 16.29
C GLY A 327 -11.45 4.11 14.81
N ASN A 328 -11.03 5.15 14.08
CA ASN A 328 -10.58 5.06 12.69
C ASN A 328 -9.24 5.79 12.52
N LEU A 329 -8.27 5.07 11.97
CA LEU A 329 -6.96 5.60 11.62
C LEU A 329 -6.88 5.74 10.09
N ASN A 330 -6.83 6.97 9.60
CA ASN A 330 -6.54 7.23 8.19
C ASN A 330 -5.02 7.23 8.01
N CYS A 331 -4.47 6.28 7.27
CA CYS A 331 -3.04 6.14 7.00
C CYS A 331 -2.79 6.54 5.55
N GLY A 332 -1.95 7.55 5.32
CA GLY A 332 -1.67 8.12 4.00
C GLY A 332 -0.20 8.19 3.68
N LEU A 333 0.10 8.37 2.40
CA LEU A 333 1.43 8.71 1.92
C LEU A 333 1.36 10.03 1.19
N ILE A 334 2.21 10.97 1.60
CA ILE A 334 2.31 12.29 1.00
C ILE A 334 3.65 12.46 0.31
N TYR A 335 3.58 12.83 -0.96
CA TYR A 335 4.67 13.45 -1.70
C TYR A 335 4.43 14.97 -1.71
N ALA A 336 5.17 15.69 -0.86
CA ALA A 336 4.95 17.12 -0.63
C ALA A 336 5.53 17.98 -1.77
N TYR A 337 4.77 18.97 -2.21
CA TYR A 337 5.22 20.08 -3.06
C TYR A 337 4.52 21.38 -2.65
N THR A 338 5.08 22.54 -3.04
CA THR A 338 4.83 23.88 -2.45
C THR A 338 3.36 24.22 -2.20
N ASP A 339 2.40 23.76 -3.02
CA ASP A 339 0.98 24.01 -2.79
C ASP A 339 -0.02 22.87 -3.10
N ASN A 340 0.39 21.71 -3.62
CA ASN A 340 -0.53 20.60 -3.96
C ASN A 340 0.15 19.23 -3.87
N PRO A 341 0.20 18.61 -2.69
CA PRO A 341 0.85 17.31 -2.52
C PRO A 341 0.13 16.20 -3.29
N LEU A 342 0.91 15.28 -3.86
CA LEU A 342 0.36 14.01 -4.33
C LEU A 342 0.14 13.12 -3.10
N THR A 343 -1.11 12.74 -2.85
CA THR A 343 -1.50 11.98 -1.66
C THR A 343 -2.54 10.92 -1.97
N ASN A 344 -2.49 9.81 -1.25
CA ASN A 344 -3.59 8.86 -1.13
C ASN A 344 -3.54 8.22 0.27
N SER A 345 -4.68 7.72 0.75
CA SER A 345 -4.79 7.13 2.07
C SER A 345 -5.80 5.98 2.12
N VAL A 346 -5.68 5.19 3.19
CA VAL A 346 -6.57 4.07 3.53
C VAL A 346 -7.09 4.27 4.95
N ASN A 347 -8.33 3.87 5.19
CA ASN A 347 -8.91 3.86 6.53
C ASN A 347 -8.72 2.50 7.18
N ILE A 348 -8.23 2.49 8.42
CA ILE A 348 -8.06 1.31 9.25
C ILE A 348 -8.91 1.48 10.50
N GLY A 349 -9.91 0.61 10.68
CA GLY A 349 -10.71 0.56 11.91
C GLY A 349 -9.88 0.01 13.06
N ILE A 350 -9.77 0.77 14.15
CA ILE A 350 -9.10 0.33 15.37
C ILE A 350 -10.16 0.06 16.44
N VAL A 351 -10.41 -1.22 16.68
CA VAL A 351 -11.34 -1.68 17.72
C VAL A 351 -10.58 -2.08 18.98
N ASN A 352 -11.27 -2.03 20.12
CA ASN A 352 -10.68 -2.54 21.35
C ASN A 352 -10.42 -4.04 21.21
N ALA A 353 -9.27 -4.51 21.69
CA ALA A 353 -9.04 -5.93 21.85
C ALA A 353 -10.14 -6.56 22.71
N GLU A 354 -10.54 -7.77 22.34
CA GLU A 354 -11.35 -8.61 23.21
C GLU A 354 -10.62 -8.76 24.55
N SER A 355 -11.35 -8.71 25.65
CA SER A 355 -10.77 -8.91 26.98
C SER A 355 -10.86 -10.39 27.38
N PHE A 356 -9.95 -10.81 28.25
CA PHE A 356 -10.18 -12.03 29.00
C PHE A 356 -11.42 -11.89 29.87
N GLY A 357 -12.15 -12.99 30.02
CA GLY A 357 -13.33 -13.06 30.87
C GLY A 357 -13.35 -14.37 31.63
N LEU A 358 -13.82 -14.27 32.86
CA LEU A 358 -14.02 -15.41 33.74
C LEU A 358 -15.35 -15.21 34.46
N THR A 359 -16.32 -16.05 34.18
CA THR A 359 -17.68 -15.92 34.72
C THR A 359 -18.13 -17.25 35.31
N ALA A 360 -18.38 -17.28 36.62
CA ALA A 360 -18.99 -18.42 37.27
C ALA A 360 -20.47 -18.53 36.82
N LYS A 361 -20.91 -19.75 36.49
CA LYS A 361 -22.30 -20.05 36.16
C LYS A 361 -22.99 -20.71 37.34
N ALA A 362 -24.33 -20.65 37.38
CA ALA A 362 -25.10 -21.41 38.34
C ALA A 362 -24.80 -22.92 38.17
N GLY A 363 -24.32 -23.56 39.25
CA GLY A 363 -23.79 -24.92 39.22
C GLY A 363 -22.26 -24.95 39.30
N SER A 364 -21.66 -26.09 38.94
CA SER A 364 -20.20 -26.28 39.00
C SER A 364 -19.54 -26.02 37.65
N SER A 365 -19.74 -24.83 37.07
CA SER A 365 -19.21 -24.49 35.74
C SER A 365 -18.71 -23.05 35.67
N ILE A 366 -17.66 -22.82 34.88
CA ILE A 366 -17.09 -21.50 34.61
C ILE A 366 -16.99 -21.30 33.11
N THR A 367 -17.46 -20.14 32.61
CA THR A 367 -17.14 -19.70 31.25
C THR A 367 -15.85 -18.92 31.25
N VAL A 368 -14.95 -19.34 30.37
CA VAL A 368 -13.67 -18.70 30.11
C VAL A 368 -13.74 -18.07 28.72
N THR A 369 -13.40 -16.79 28.62
CA THR A 369 -13.21 -16.11 27.33
C THR A 369 -11.78 -15.58 27.23
N ALA A 370 -11.19 -15.70 26.05
CA ALA A 370 -9.87 -15.19 25.75
C ALA A 370 -9.90 -14.45 24.40
N PRO A 371 -9.02 -13.46 24.18
CA PRO A 371 -8.94 -12.77 22.90
C PRO A 371 -8.59 -13.72 21.77
N SER A 372 -9.00 -13.44 20.54
CA SER A 372 -8.56 -14.23 19.38
C SER A 372 -7.01 -14.33 19.30
N MET A 373 -6.48 -15.52 19.02
CA MET A 373 -5.03 -15.72 18.85
C MET A 373 -4.68 -15.66 17.36
N GLN A 374 -3.76 -14.77 17.00
CA GLN A 374 -3.22 -14.65 15.65
C GLN A 374 -1.70 -14.76 15.69
N SER A 375 -1.09 -15.15 14.56
CA SER A 375 0.38 -15.31 14.47
C SER A 375 1.17 -14.03 14.75
N TYR A 376 0.54 -12.87 14.61
CA TYR A 376 1.16 -11.54 14.69
C TYR A 376 0.67 -10.72 15.89
N ASN A 377 -0.20 -11.27 16.74
CA ASN A 377 -0.63 -10.57 17.95
C ASN A 377 0.14 -11.06 19.17
N LYS A 378 0.03 -10.32 20.28
CA LYS A 378 0.79 -10.61 21.50
C LYS A 378 0.42 -11.94 22.16
N TRP A 379 -0.67 -12.58 21.74
CA TRP A 379 -1.15 -13.87 22.28
C TRP A 379 -0.55 -15.08 21.58
N ASN A 380 0.14 -14.90 20.45
CA ASN A 380 0.76 -16.00 19.73
C ASN A 380 1.66 -16.85 20.64
N ASN A 381 1.54 -18.18 20.53
CA ASN A 381 2.28 -19.18 21.32
C ASN A 381 2.12 -19.09 22.85
N LYS A 382 1.09 -18.41 23.36
CA LYS A 382 0.76 -18.42 24.79
C LYS A 382 -0.19 -19.57 25.14
N SER A 383 -0.10 -20.03 26.39
CA SER A 383 -1.00 -21.01 27.00
C SER A 383 -1.92 -20.33 27.99
N LEU A 384 -3.14 -20.86 28.11
CA LEU A 384 -4.16 -20.40 29.04
C LEU A 384 -4.20 -21.32 30.26
N VAL A 385 -4.21 -20.76 31.47
CA VAL A 385 -4.25 -21.52 32.72
C VAL A 385 -5.33 -20.96 33.62
N LEU A 386 -6.20 -21.84 34.11
CA LEU A 386 -7.19 -21.55 35.15
C LEU A 386 -6.65 -22.04 36.50
N GLU A 387 -6.52 -21.14 37.45
CA GLU A 387 -6.21 -21.45 38.84
C GLU A 387 -7.50 -21.38 39.67
N LEU A 388 -7.76 -22.41 40.48
CA LEU A 388 -8.81 -22.40 41.50
C LEU A 388 -8.16 -22.49 42.88
N SER A 389 -8.27 -21.42 43.65
CA SER A 389 -7.78 -21.35 45.03
C SER A 389 -8.92 -21.55 46.01
N SER A 390 -8.83 -22.56 46.87
CA SER A 390 -9.81 -22.73 47.95
C SER A 390 -9.71 -21.57 48.93
N THR A 391 -10.81 -20.88 49.20
CA THR A 391 -10.89 -19.90 50.29
C THR A 391 -11.18 -20.59 51.64
N ASP A 392 -11.63 -21.84 51.59
CA ASP A 392 -11.78 -22.70 52.77
C ASP A 392 -10.43 -23.34 53.12
N LYS A 393 -10.03 -23.23 54.39
CA LYS A 393 -8.65 -23.52 54.83
C LYS A 393 -8.25 -25.00 54.84
N THR A 394 -9.22 -25.92 54.76
CA THR A 394 -8.93 -27.36 54.82
C THR A 394 -9.84 -28.14 53.85
N LEU A 395 -9.30 -28.47 52.68
CA LEU A 395 -9.92 -29.44 51.78
C LEU A 395 -9.71 -30.88 52.31
N PRO A 396 -10.53 -31.86 51.88
CA PRO A 396 -10.28 -33.27 52.14
C PRO A 396 -8.88 -33.71 51.64
N GLY A 397 -8.21 -34.60 52.37
CA GLY A 397 -6.84 -35.01 52.04
C GLY A 397 -6.69 -35.81 50.73
N ASP A 398 -7.79 -36.32 50.19
CA ASP A 398 -7.87 -37.08 48.93
C ASP A 398 -8.59 -36.30 47.82
N VAL A 399 -8.83 -35.00 48.03
CA VAL A 399 -9.62 -34.18 47.13
C VAL A 399 -9.02 -34.18 45.72
N SER A 400 -9.89 -34.24 44.74
CA SER A 400 -9.52 -34.11 43.34
C SER A 400 -10.60 -33.37 42.57
N LEU A 401 -10.21 -32.72 41.48
CA LEU A 401 -11.09 -31.94 40.64
C LEU A 401 -11.17 -32.60 39.27
N THR A 402 -12.36 -33.06 38.90
CA THR A 402 -12.66 -33.48 37.54
C THR A 402 -13.03 -32.24 36.73
N VAL A 403 -12.33 -32.01 35.64
CA VAL A 403 -12.53 -30.88 34.71
C VAL A 403 -12.95 -31.44 33.37
N THR A 404 -14.13 -31.01 32.90
CA THR A 404 -14.66 -31.38 31.59
C THR A 404 -14.76 -30.15 30.68
N THR A 405 -14.13 -30.26 29.51
CA THR A 405 -14.08 -29.20 28.48
C THR A 405 -14.36 -29.80 27.11
N GLY A 406 -15.54 -29.51 26.54
CA GLY A 406 -16.01 -30.24 25.35
C GLY A 406 -16.02 -31.76 25.63
N ASP A 407 -15.34 -32.53 24.77
CA ASP A 407 -15.22 -33.99 24.91
C ASP A 407 -14.08 -34.46 25.83
N LYS A 408 -13.25 -33.54 26.32
CA LYS A 408 -12.13 -33.89 27.21
C LYS A 408 -12.60 -33.91 28.65
N ASN A 409 -12.26 -34.97 29.36
CA ASN A 409 -12.49 -35.13 30.79
C ASN A 409 -11.16 -35.51 31.46
N GLN A 410 -10.68 -34.70 32.40
CA GLN A 410 -9.37 -34.88 33.06
C GLN A 410 -9.46 -34.57 34.55
N GLN A 411 -8.63 -35.24 35.35
CA GLN A 411 -8.60 -35.09 36.79
C GLN A 411 -7.33 -34.35 37.24
N TYR A 412 -7.50 -33.44 38.19
CA TYR A 412 -6.45 -32.59 38.75
C TYR A 412 -6.41 -32.75 40.26
N TRP A 413 -5.21 -32.62 40.83
CA TRP A 413 -4.98 -32.62 42.28
C TRP A 413 -4.48 -31.25 42.70
N PRO A 414 -4.80 -30.80 43.93
CA PRO A 414 -4.33 -29.52 44.41
C PRO A 414 -2.81 -29.56 44.63
N ASP A 415 -2.16 -28.40 44.50
CA ASP A 415 -0.77 -28.21 44.89
C ASP A 415 -0.60 -28.21 46.43
N SER A 416 0.64 -27.97 46.90
CA SER A 416 0.93 -27.90 48.34
C SER A 416 0.20 -26.77 49.08
N ASN A 417 -0.34 -25.79 48.34
CA ASN A 417 -1.10 -24.66 48.88
C ASN A 417 -2.61 -24.87 48.77
N GLY A 418 -3.07 -26.00 48.21
CA GLY A 418 -4.50 -26.30 48.03
C GLY A 418 -5.11 -25.75 46.73
N ASN A 419 -4.29 -25.29 45.79
CA ASN A 419 -4.75 -24.70 44.53
C ASN A 419 -4.80 -25.74 43.41
N PHE A 420 -5.87 -25.73 42.60
CA PHE A 420 -5.92 -26.49 41.36
C PHE A 420 -5.41 -25.65 40.20
N VAL A 421 -4.44 -26.18 39.44
CA VAL A 421 -3.87 -25.52 38.26
C VAL A 421 -4.27 -26.30 37.01
N ILE A 422 -5.07 -25.69 36.15
CA ILE A 422 -5.79 -26.34 35.06
C ILE A 422 -5.35 -25.71 33.72
N PRO A 423 -4.54 -26.40 32.91
CA PRO A 423 -4.24 -25.95 31.56
C PRO A 423 -5.48 -26.00 30.67
N LEU A 424 -5.77 -24.92 29.97
CA LEU A 424 -6.89 -24.81 29.04
C LEU A 424 -6.39 -24.71 27.60
N THR A 425 -7.23 -25.18 26.67
CA THR A 425 -7.04 -24.90 25.25
C THR A 425 -7.49 -23.48 24.97
N TRP A 426 -6.76 -22.74 24.14
CA TRP A 426 -7.13 -21.37 23.81
C TRP A 426 -8.43 -21.35 23.01
N ALA A 427 -9.43 -20.62 23.50
CA ALA A 427 -10.74 -20.49 22.87
C ALA A 427 -11.29 -19.09 23.12
N THR A 428 -11.99 -18.51 22.13
CA THR A 428 -12.65 -17.21 22.28
C THR A 428 -13.75 -17.27 23.34
N SER A 429 -14.42 -18.43 23.47
CA SER A 429 -15.31 -18.75 24.57
C SER A 429 -15.38 -20.26 24.77
N GLN A 430 -15.32 -20.71 26.02
CA GLN A 430 -15.36 -22.11 26.41
C GLN A 430 -15.99 -22.27 27.80
N ASP A 431 -16.89 -23.24 27.94
CA ASP A 431 -17.37 -23.69 29.24
C ASP A 431 -16.45 -24.77 29.83
N VAL A 432 -16.12 -24.59 31.10
CA VAL A 432 -15.30 -25.49 31.92
C VAL A 432 -16.17 -26.02 33.03
N ASN A 433 -16.60 -27.28 32.92
CA ASN A 433 -17.39 -27.94 33.95
C ASN A 433 -16.45 -28.58 34.97
N LEU A 434 -16.78 -28.41 36.24
CA LEU A 434 -15.96 -28.71 37.40
C LEU A 434 -16.72 -29.68 38.30
N THR A 435 -16.06 -30.68 38.84
CA THR A 435 -16.65 -31.57 39.84
C THR A 435 -15.60 -31.87 40.89
N LEU A 436 -15.88 -31.49 42.13
CA LEU A 436 -15.00 -31.75 43.26
C LEU A 436 -15.32 -33.15 43.79
N ASN A 437 -14.31 -34.01 43.91
CA ASN A 437 -14.49 -35.40 44.31
C ASN A 437 -13.66 -35.72 45.55
N SER A 438 -14.22 -36.54 46.44
CA SER A 438 -13.54 -37.13 47.58
C SER A 438 -14.20 -38.45 47.95
N ASP A 439 -13.41 -39.40 48.46
CA ASP A 439 -13.87 -40.64 49.08
C ASP A 439 -14.17 -40.47 50.59
N VAL A 440 -13.83 -39.31 51.18
CA VAL A 440 -14.06 -39.02 52.59
C VAL A 440 -15.56 -38.87 52.81
N ALA A 441 -16.14 -39.78 53.59
CA ALA A 441 -17.59 -39.84 53.81
C ALA A 441 -18.14 -38.53 54.42
N GLU A 442 -17.36 -37.91 55.31
CA GLU A 442 -17.72 -36.63 55.94
C GLU A 442 -17.59 -35.43 54.99
N ALA A 443 -16.92 -35.58 53.85
CA ALA A 443 -16.79 -34.55 52.84
C ALA A 443 -17.96 -34.57 51.85
N LYS A 444 -18.60 -35.73 51.63
CA LYS A 444 -19.69 -35.90 50.66
C LYS A 444 -20.83 -34.91 50.92
N GLY A 445 -21.21 -34.17 49.87
CA GLY A 445 -22.28 -33.17 49.94
C GLY A 445 -21.89 -31.84 50.60
N LYS A 446 -20.67 -31.69 51.12
CA LYS A 446 -20.17 -30.39 51.59
C LYS A 446 -19.80 -29.50 50.41
N ALA A 447 -20.15 -28.23 50.52
CA ALA A 447 -19.76 -27.20 49.55
C ALA A 447 -18.49 -26.49 50.03
N TYR A 448 -17.56 -26.28 49.11
CA TYR A 448 -16.32 -25.54 49.34
C TYR A 448 -16.26 -24.35 48.38
N GLN A 449 -15.78 -23.22 48.89
CA GLN A 449 -15.65 -21.97 48.16
C GLN A 449 -14.27 -21.86 47.50
N PHE A 450 -14.26 -21.51 46.22
CA PHE A 450 -13.07 -21.31 45.42
C PHE A 450 -13.07 -19.93 44.78
N GLN A 451 -11.90 -19.29 44.75
CA GLN A 451 -11.65 -18.14 43.90
C GLN A 451 -10.99 -18.63 42.60
N ALA A 452 -11.56 -18.25 41.46
CA ALA A 452 -11.02 -18.59 40.16
C ALA A 452 -10.22 -17.42 39.57
N LYS A 453 -9.04 -17.71 39.01
CA LYS A 453 -8.16 -16.75 38.33
C LYS A 453 -7.68 -17.29 37.00
N LEU A 454 -7.61 -16.42 36.00
CA LEU A 454 -7.12 -16.76 34.67
C LEU A 454 -5.73 -16.15 34.39
N TYR A 455 -4.84 -16.96 33.83
CA TYR A 455 -3.45 -16.60 33.50
C TYR A 455 -3.13 -16.93 32.03
N ALA A 456 -2.25 -16.12 31.40
CA ALA A 456 -1.81 -16.30 30.03
C ALA A 456 -0.29 -16.14 29.89
N GLY A 457 0.45 -17.22 29.64
CA GLY A 457 1.92 -17.24 29.70
C GLY A 457 2.60 -18.15 28.66
N ALA A 458 3.92 -18.07 28.53
CA ALA A 458 4.69 -18.88 27.57
C ALA A 458 4.85 -20.33 28.04
N LYS A 459 4.95 -21.25 27.08
CA LYS A 459 5.05 -22.71 27.28
C LYS A 459 6.41 -23.17 27.84
N ASP A 460 7.44 -22.34 27.77
CA ASP A 460 8.85 -22.71 27.95
C ASP A 460 9.51 -22.15 29.25
N GLY A 461 8.89 -22.39 30.41
CA GLY A 461 9.54 -22.13 31.71
C GLY A 461 9.75 -20.66 32.08
N GLN A 462 9.16 -19.71 31.35
CA GLN A 462 9.01 -18.33 31.81
C GLN A 462 7.85 -18.23 32.80
N ALA A 463 7.93 -17.28 33.75
CA ALA A 463 6.85 -17.04 34.71
C ALA A 463 5.51 -16.81 34.00
N LEU A 464 4.44 -17.45 34.49
CA LEU A 464 3.08 -17.17 34.04
C LEU A 464 2.79 -15.68 34.28
N ILE A 465 2.42 -14.97 33.22
CA ILE A 465 2.02 -13.56 33.30
C ILE A 465 0.49 -13.52 33.42
N ALA A 466 -0.04 -12.57 34.19
CA ALA A 466 -1.48 -12.37 34.35
C ALA A 466 -2.19 -12.21 32.99
N ALA A 467 -3.37 -12.83 32.85
CA ALA A 467 -4.23 -12.60 31.70
C ALA A 467 -4.96 -11.25 31.87
N GLY A 468 -4.84 -10.36 30.90
CA GLY A 468 -5.32 -8.98 30.99
C GLY A 468 -4.23 -8.06 31.54
N GLU A 469 -3.90 -6.99 30.81
CA GLU A 469 -2.81 -6.08 31.16
C GLU A 469 -3.09 -5.28 32.45
N THR A 470 -2.91 -5.91 33.61
CA THR A 470 -2.53 -5.35 34.92
C THR A 470 -2.25 -6.54 35.85
N ASP A 471 -1.40 -6.34 36.85
CA ASP A 471 -0.80 -7.35 37.76
C ASP A 471 -1.78 -8.18 38.63
N THR A 472 -3.05 -8.27 38.25
CA THR A 472 -4.05 -9.13 38.87
C THR A 472 -4.85 -9.79 37.74
N GLY A 473 -4.62 -11.09 37.50
CA GLY A 473 -5.39 -11.83 36.49
C GLY A 473 -6.90 -11.69 36.67
N VAL A 474 -7.67 -11.93 35.60
CA VAL A 474 -9.14 -11.81 35.68
C VAL A 474 -9.67 -12.79 36.74
N THR A 475 -10.22 -12.23 37.83
CA THR A 475 -10.87 -12.96 38.92
C THR A 475 -12.36 -13.05 38.66
N ALA A 476 -12.93 -14.25 38.79
CA ALA A 476 -14.38 -14.42 38.84
C ALA A 476 -14.91 -14.29 40.27
N GLU A 477 -16.24 -14.17 40.39
CA GLU A 477 -16.97 -14.35 41.65
C GLU A 477 -16.67 -15.72 42.28
N SER A 478 -16.87 -15.84 43.60
CA SER A 478 -16.65 -17.08 44.35
C SER A 478 -17.46 -18.24 43.78
N LEU A 479 -16.78 -19.34 43.46
CA LEU A 479 -17.40 -20.57 42.98
C LEU A 479 -17.63 -21.52 44.16
N SER A 480 -18.86 -22.00 44.30
CA SER A 480 -19.23 -23.00 45.30
C SER A 480 -19.26 -24.39 44.66
N LEU A 481 -18.32 -25.26 45.03
CA LEU A 481 -18.25 -26.64 44.55
C LEU A 481 -18.70 -27.61 45.64
N THR A 482 -19.77 -28.36 45.38
CA THR A 482 -20.21 -29.46 46.24
C THR A 482 -19.41 -30.72 45.94
N VAL A 483 -18.87 -31.35 46.98
CA VAL A 483 -18.19 -32.63 46.86
C VAL A 483 -19.17 -33.70 46.40
N ALA A 484 -18.96 -34.16 45.18
CA ALA A 484 -19.55 -35.39 44.67
C ALA A 484 -18.84 -36.59 45.29
N GLU A 485 -19.56 -37.70 45.38
CA GLU A 485 -18.92 -39.00 45.59
C GLU A 485 -17.96 -39.24 44.44
N ASN A 486 -16.70 -39.52 44.76
CA ASN A 486 -15.75 -39.89 43.73
C ASN A 486 -16.21 -41.20 43.10
N THR A 487 -16.65 -41.13 41.84
CA THR A 487 -17.08 -42.28 41.05
C THR A 487 -16.01 -42.71 40.05
N ASN A 488 -14.85 -42.04 40.04
CA ASN A 488 -13.77 -42.40 39.13
C ASN A 488 -13.15 -43.74 39.56
N PRO A 489 -12.87 -44.64 38.61
CA PRO A 489 -12.14 -45.86 38.90
C PRO A 489 -10.76 -45.49 39.45
N SER A 490 -10.36 -46.10 40.56
CA SER A 490 -9.03 -45.91 41.15
C SER A 490 -8.43 -47.25 41.53
N LEU A 491 -7.11 -47.38 41.44
CA LEU A 491 -6.40 -48.62 41.73
C LEU A 491 -5.07 -48.32 42.45
N LYS A 492 -4.83 -49.02 43.55
CA LYS A 492 -3.62 -48.94 44.36
C LYS A 492 -2.96 -50.31 44.43
N ILE A 493 -1.65 -50.33 44.22
CA ILE A 493 -0.82 -51.53 44.35
C ILE A 493 0.06 -51.37 45.59
N THR A 494 0.00 -52.33 46.50
CA THR A 494 0.78 -52.32 47.74
C THR A 494 1.56 -53.63 47.87
N ASP A 495 2.87 -53.55 48.08
CA ASP A 495 3.65 -54.69 48.56
C ASP A 495 3.53 -54.74 50.08
N THR A 496 2.81 -55.75 50.57
CA THR A 496 2.56 -55.92 52.01
C THR A 496 3.72 -56.59 52.75
N THR A 497 4.74 -57.07 52.02
CA THR A 497 5.94 -57.70 52.59
C THR A 497 7.13 -56.76 52.67
N GLY A 498 7.15 -55.70 51.83
CA GLY A 498 8.27 -54.78 51.69
C GLY A 498 9.50 -55.36 50.98
N THR A 499 9.47 -56.65 50.64
CA THR A 499 10.61 -57.39 50.09
C THR A 499 10.58 -57.50 48.56
N HIS A 500 9.43 -57.28 47.91
CA HIS A 500 9.26 -57.58 46.47
C HIS A 500 9.69 -56.47 45.52
N ARG A 501 10.39 -55.45 46.04
CA ARG A 501 11.14 -54.49 45.18
C ARG A 501 12.45 -55.09 44.68
N LEU A 502 12.98 -56.12 45.37
CA LEU A 502 14.18 -56.85 45.02
C LEU A 502 13.91 -58.35 45.06
N LEU A 503 13.85 -58.95 43.88
CA LEU A 503 13.61 -60.37 43.67
C LEU A 503 14.88 -61.02 43.13
N THR A 504 14.93 -62.34 43.19
CA THR A 504 15.96 -63.18 42.60
C THR A 504 15.37 -64.02 41.48
N THR A 505 16.22 -64.55 40.61
CA THR A 505 15.81 -65.56 39.60
C THR A 505 15.19 -66.83 40.19
N LYS A 506 15.21 -67.03 41.51
CA LYS A 506 14.56 -68.14 42.22
C LYS A 506 13.15 -67.84 42.68
N ASP A 507 12.74 -66.58 42.71
CA ASP A 507 11.40 -66.18 43.12
C ASP A 507 10.38 -66.54 42.04
N SER A 508 9.38 -67.32 42.41
CA SER A 508 8.36 -67.82 41.47
C SER A 508 7.19 -66.88 41.29
N THR A 509 6.94 -65.99 42.26
CA THR A 509 5.79 -65.07 42.24
C THR A 509 6.15 -63.68 42.77
N LEU A 510 5.40 -62.69 42.28
CA LEU A 510 5.35 -61.33 42.80
C LEU A 510 4.00 -61.16 43.51
N ASP A 511 4.02 -61.15 44.84
CA ASP A 511 2.81 -61.10 45.66
C ASP A 511 2.48 -59.65 46.01
N LEU A 512 1.35 -59.14 45.51
CA LEU A 512 0.94 -57.74 45.68
C LEU A 512 -0.53 -57.67 46.10
N ASP A 513 -0.85 -56.71 46.96
CA ASP A 513 -2.23 -56.35 47.29
C ASP A 513 -2.71 -55.26 46.33
N VAL A 514 -3.73 -55.59 45.53
CA VAL A 514 -4.34 -54.69 44.55
C VAL A 514 -5.71 -54.28 45.07
N GLN A 515 -5.85 -53.01 45.40
CA GLN A 515 -7.11 -52.45 45.91
C GLN A 515 -7.63 -51.45 44.91
N TRP A 516 -8.86 -51.62 44.43
CA TRP A 516 -9.54 -50.62 43.62
C TRP A 516 -10.85 -50.15 44.23
N LYS A 517 -11.31 -48.99 43.76
CA LYS A 517 -12.66 -48.46 43.99
C LYS A 517 -13.28 -48.05 42.65
N ASN A 518 -14.61 -48.09 42.56
CA ASN A 518 -15.40 -47.69 41.39
C ASN A 518 -15.04 -48.42 40.08
N ILE A 519 -14.46 -49.61 40.21
CA ILE A 519 -14.28 -50.57 39.11
C ILE A 519 -15.31 -51.68 39.35
N ASP A 520 -16.43 -51.58 38.66
CA ASP A 520 -17.50 -52.58 38.70
C ASP A 520 -17.30 -53.68 37.66
N ARG A 521 -18.32 -54.54 37.48
CA ARG A 521 -18.26 -55.67 36.53
C ARG A 521 -18.20 -55.25 35.05
N SER A 522 -18.41 -53.98 34.71
CA SER A 522 -18.28 -53.47 33.33
C SER A 522 -16.83 -53.21 32.91
N TYR A 523 -15.89 -53.18 33.87
CA TYR A 523 -14.47 -53.02 33.61
C TYR A 523 -13.76 -54.37 33.54
N THR A 524 -12.66 -54.40 32.80
CA THR A 524 -11.69 -55.51 32.82
C THR A 524 -10.38 -55.02 33.40
N VAL A 525 -9.82 -55.74 34.38
CA VAL A 525 -8.52 -55.45 34.98
C VAL A 525 -7.54 -56.57 34.62
N SER A 526 -6.45 -56.18 33.98
CA SER A 526 -5.41 -57.11 33.49
C SER A 526 -4.02 -56.64 33.92
N ALA A 527 -3.04 -57.55 33.93
CA ALA A 527 -1.66 -57.20 34.26
C ALA A 527 -0.66 -57.75 33.25
N ASN A 528 0.38 -56.98 32.99
CA ASN A 528 1.46 -57.34 32.08
C ASN A 528 2.81 -57.00 32.70
N ILE A 529 3.74 -57.96 32.74
CA ILE A 529 5.11 -57.73 33.20
C ILE A 529 5.98 -57.34 32.00
N GLN A 530 6.74 -56.26 32.16
CA GLN A 530 7.60 -55.70 31.12
C GLN A 530 9.04 -55.52 31.63
N LYS A 531 10.03 -55.86 30.79
CA LYS A 531 11.46 -55.68 31.09
C LYS A 531 11.95 -54.36 30.49
N LYS A 532 12.82 -53.66 31.22
CA LYS A 532 13.49 -52.45 30.74
C LYS A 532 14.58 -52.83 29.71
N THR A 533 14.49 -52.27 28.51
CA THR A 533 15.48 -52.35 27.41
C THR A 533 16.04 -50.95 27.10
N SER A 534 16.97 -50.85 26.13
CA SER A 534 17.50 -49.57 25.68
C SER A 534 16.48 -48.71 24.92
N GLN A 535 15.41 -49.32 24.40
CA GLN A 535 14.34 -48.63 23.66
C GLN A 535 13.05 -48.42 24.47
N GLY A 536 12.99 -48.88 25.73
CA GLY A 536 11.84 -48.68 26.60
C GLY A 536 11.51 -49.88 27.47
N TYR A 537 10.22 -50.20 27.61
CA TYR A 537 9.75 -51.39 28.31
C TYR A 537 9.08 -52.33 27.32
N GLU A 538 9.55 -53.58 27.25
CA GLU A 538 9.01 -54.62 26.38
C GLU A 538 8.26 -55.67 27.20
N GLY A 539 7.09 -56.10 26.72
CA GLY A 539 6.28 -57.12 27.38
C GLY A 539 6.97 -58.48 27.43
N VAL A 540 7.04 -59.07 28.62
CA VAL A 540 7.70 -60.36 28.89
C VAL A 540 6.68 -61.43 29.28
N LEU A 541 5.61 -61.08 29.99
CA LEU A 541 4.60 -62.05 30.44
C LEU A 541 3.21 -61.40 30.54
N LEU A 542 2.21 -62.00 29.89
CA LEU A 542 0.80 -61.62 30.03
C LEU A 542 0.14 -62.54 31.07
N GLN A 543 -0.46 -61.99 32.13
CA GLN A 543 -1.28 -62.77 33.07
C GLN A 543 -2.69 -62.18 33.14
N ALA A 544 -3.69 -62.98 32.76
CA ALA A 544 -5.07 -62.56 32.69
C ALA A 544 -5.79 -62.72 34.04
N ALA A 545 -6.65 -61.73 34.33
CA ALA A 545 -7.47 -61.49 35.52
C ALA A 545 -6.69 -61.08 36.79
N VAL A 546 -6.76 -59.78 37.11
CA VAL A 546 -6.41 -59.26 38.45
C VAL A 546 -7.67 -59.26 39.31
N SER A 547 -7.55 -59.65 40.58
CA SER A 547 -8.64 -59.66 41.56
C SER A 547 -8.48 -58.55 42.61
N GLN A 548 -9.58 -58.16 43.27
CA GLN A 548 -9.50 -57.25 44.42
C GLN A 548 -8.83 -58.00 45.58
N GLY A 549 -7.81 -57.39 46.19
CA GLY A 549 -7.06 -57.95 47.30
C GLY A 549 -5.72 -58.54 46.89
N LYS A 550 -5.32 -59.61 47.58
CA LYS A 550 -4.00 -60.24 47.38
C LYS A 550 -3.96 -61.01 46.07
N ASN A 551 -3.03 -60.62 45.19
CA ASN A 551 -2.73 -61.29 43.94
C ASN A 551 -1.32 -61.87 43.98
N LYS A 552 -1.13 -63.04 43.34
CA LYS A 552 0.18 -63.65 43.12
C LYS A 552 0.47 -63.66 41.63
N PHE A 553 1.31 -62.73 41.19
CA PHE A 553 1.70 -62.63 39.79
C PHE A 553 2.81 -63.63 39.50
N SER A 554 2.64 -64.49 38.50
CA SER A 554 3.65 -65.47 38.12
C SER A 554 4.85 -64.78 37.49
N LEU A 555 6.05 -65.11 37.96
CA LEU A 555 7.31 -64.68 37.34
C LEU A 555 7.89 -65.74 36.40
N GLY A 556 7.15 -66.85 36.18
CA GLY A 556 7.57 -67.95 35.32
C GLY A 556 7.89 -67.48 33.90
N GLY A 557 9.17 -67.52 33.51
CA GLY A 557 9.67 -67.02 32.22
C GLY A 557 10.67 -65.88 32.34
N ILE A 558 10.84 -65.28 33.52
CA ILE A 558 11.88 -64.27 33.78
C ILE A 558 13.21 -64.98 34.10
N THR A 559 14.14 -64.97 33.14
CA THR A 559 15.42 -65.72 33.24
C THR A 559 16.67 -64.85 33.33
N GLY A 560 16.54 -63.53 33.21
CA GLY A 560 17.67 -62.59 33.22
C GLY A 560 17.54 -61.54 34.30
N SER A 561 18.64 -61.19 34.96
CA SER A 561 18.66 -60.05 35.86
C SER A 561 18.32 -58.74 35.13
N GLY A 562 17.78 -57.77 35.86
CA GLY A 562 17.42 -56.46 35.32
C GLY A 562 16.26 -55.76 36.03
N SER A 563 15.87 -54.59 35.51
CA SER A 563 14.72 -53.83 35.99
C SER A 563 13.45 -54.21 35.24
N TYR A 564 12.38 -54.43 35.99
CA TYR A 564 11.07 -54.84 35.49
C TYR A 564 9.97 -53.91 36.02
N ARG A 565 8.84 -53.90 35.33
CA ARG A 565 7.59 -53.32 35.84
C ARG A 565 6.41 -54.24 35.57
N LEU A 566 5.52 -54.36 36.54
CA LEU A 566 4.17 -54.90 36.35
C LEU A 566 3.25 -53.72 36.03
N VAL A 567 2.58 -53.71 34.90
CA VAL A 567 1.58 -52.70 34.55
C VAL A 567 0.20 -53.32 34.71
N ILE A 568 -0.61 -52.78 35.62
CA ILE A 568 -2.02 -53.14 35.73
C ILE A 568 -2.84 -52.17 34.86
N THR A 569 -3.55 -52.70 33.88
CA THR A 569 -4.36 -51.95 32.92
C THR A 569 -5.84 -52.21 33.20
N VAL A 570 -6.59 -51.12 33.41
CA VAL A 570 -8.05 -51.12 33.57
C VAL A 570 -8.66 -50.65 32.25
N THR A 571 -9.52 -51.48 31.65
CA THR A 571 -10.20 -51.18 30.39
C THR A 571 -11.72 -51.18 30.56
N LYS A 572 -12.41 -50.26 29.89
CA LYS A 572 -13.88 -50.24 29.74
C LYS A 572 -14.22 -50.06 28.27
N ASP A 573 -15.14 -50.87 27.76
CA ASP A 573 -15.55 -50.82 26.34
C ASP A 573 -14.35 -50.86 25.37
N GLN A 574 -13.38 -51.72 25.66
CA GLN A 574 -12.10 -51.88 24.93
C GLN A 574 -11.17 -50.65 24.91
N ARG A 575 -11.47 -49.60 25.67
CA ARG A 575 -10.57 -48.45 25.86
C ARG A 575 -9.84 -48.55 27.20
N THR A 576 -8.55 -48.25 27.19
CA THR A 576 -7.76 -48.12 28.42
C THR A 576 -8.23 -46.89 29.19
N VAL A 577 -8.70 -47.12 30.42
CA VAL A 577 -9.17 -46.09 31.35
C VAL A 577 -8.05 -45.69 32.32
N MET A 578 -7.20 -46.65 32.70
CA MET A 578 -6.11 -46.43 33.66
C MET A 578 -5.00 -47.45 33.48
N GLU A 579 -3.74 -47.03 33.66
CA GLU A 579 -2.58 -47.91 33.79
C GLU A 579 -1.77 -47.56 35.04
N VAL A 580 -1.51 -48.55 35.89
CA VAL A 580 -0.77 -48.38 37.15
C VAL A 580 0.48 -49.28 37.14
N PRO A 581 1.69 -48.72 37.02
CA PRO A 581 2.92 -49.50 37.03
C PRO A 581 3.45 -49.73 38.47
N TYR A 582 3.96 -50.94 38.72
CA TYR A 582 4.72 -51.32 39.91
C TYR A 582 6.12 -51.79 39.48
N TYR A 583 7.17 -51.09 39.93
CA TYR A 583 8.56 -51.36 39.53
C TYR A 583 9.29 -52.25 40.53
N PHE A 584 10.06 -53.21 40.02
CA PHE A 584 10.88 -54.14 40.81
C PHE A 584 12.16 -54.53 40.04
N ILE A 585 13.14 -55.09 40.75
CA ILE A 585 14.41 -55.56 40.19
C ILE A 585 14.52 -57.07 40.41
N VAL A 586 15.04 -57.80 39.42
CA VAL A 586 15.39 -59.22 39.54
C VAL A 586 16.92 -59.33 39.48
N GLN A 587 17.54 -59.97 40.48
CA GLN A 587 18.98 -60.23 40.59
C GLN A 587 19.34 -61.68 40.30
#